data_AF-A0A653MLX4-F1
#
_entry.id   AF-A0A653MLX4-F1
#
_cell.length_a   1.000
_cell.length_b   1.000
_cell.length_c   1.000
_cell.angle_alpha   90.00
_cell.angle_beta   90.00
_cell.angle_gamma   90.00
#
_symmetry.space_group_name_H-M   'P 1'
#
loop_
_entity.id
_entity.type
_entity.pdbx_description
1 polymer ?
#
loop_
_entity_poly.entity_id
_entity_poly.type
_entity_poly.pdbx_seq_one_letter_code
_entity_poly.pdbx_strand_id
1 'polypeptide(L)'
;MIAPGLAPVTGLNRPRAWPGRHSHLGRALLPVRRRTVCRVPQVRRRPFASRYASEMSSRTPFRCPFCGGAGAKNREHVWAQWMRKSVGAQQLLRGATGRRIPVAVGGLQTDERGKYQLVERDIVRVAELLPHVTIDVCRECNGGWMKRLEDDVKKLLGPWSVAGWPFRLDQDAQTALTTWATKSWMGYALIHKQDKGPFTAGERRTMADAPAPLARTRVWIVHSDASSARVAMGLQTTLLKPLEQVPDVTTEIDNAGFGFLAYNELAFFLVVAPQPNSQLLDAVEEQMDSSGYAKRIWPPSAPESFPRQCAPSHVMSELLAIPGNFQKAAELPVVGLSKSELEQVRRAHAVGLNTQQIRAIWQPESLAQLERKRISDDPDGYGKTWRPYRVLGGIDWHGGRFEAAVEHYRTAQRLGATVQDIGSQMCEALMFAGEYAEAQRMCEDVIAQGPNEWQDMFRKAILYEVIEQFGLERQKRRWRREDITVTVSDDTIHAAKRHLRRTDALDVVSWSVLAHDVRRGTRLSTIMASAYLGQSGLAWFLLTCQVASFPDEEPLRGVVADALAESPEIVAEVLEEFEEVDAHELRDARQFVEDCSQRSIAQARTSPSSLTRAGH
;
A
#
# COMPACT_ATOMS: atom_id res chain seq x y z
N MET A 1 -2.36 -42.95 -48.85
CA MET A 1 -3.73 -42.96 -49.39
C MET A 1 -4.51 -41.86 -48.69
N ILE A 2 -4.84 -40.84 -49.48
CA ILE A 2 -5.98 -39.91 -49.39
C ILE A 2 -6.09 -39.00 -48.15
N ALA A 3 -5.74 -37.73 -48.39
CA ALA A 3 -6.16 -36.52 -47.68
C ALA A 3 -7.66 -36.20 -47.95
N PRO A 4 -8.25 -35.26 -47.20
CA PRO A 4 -8.63 -33.98 -47.84
C PRO A 4 -8.46 -32.80 -46.86
N GLY A 5 -8.41 -31.52 -47.23
CA GLY A 5 -8.64 -30.82 -48.49
C GLY A 5 -8.93 -29.36 -48.15
N LEU A 6 -8.04 -28.45 -48.56
CA LEU A 6 -8.21 -26.99 -48.48
C LEU A 6 -9.03 -26.49 -49.68
N ALA A 7 -9.93 -25.53 -49.46
CA ALA A 7 -10.35 -24.55 -50.48
C ALA A 7 -11.01 -23.30 -49.84
N PRO A 8 -11.04 -22.15 -50.55
CA PRO A 8 -10.83 -20.82 -49.96
C PRO A 8 -12.08 -19.94 -49.92
N VAL A 9 -12.09 -18.93 -49.03
CA VAL A 9 -13.08 -17.83 -49.05
C VAL A 9 -12.38 -16.52 -49.42
N THR A 10 -12.63 -16.09 -50.65
CA THR A 10 -12.46 -14.72 -51.14
C THR A 10 -13.56 -13.82 -50.57
N GLY A 11 -13.21 -12.62 -50.09
CA GLY A 11 -14.21 -11.66 -49.62
C GLY A 11 -13.63 -10.29 -49.26
N LEU A 12 -13.33 -9.50 -50.29
CA LEU A 12 -13.06 -8.06 -50.20
C LEU A 12 -14.22 -7.33 -49.52
N ASN A 13 -13.95 -6.51 -48.51
CA ASN A 13 -14.82 -5.37 -48.15
C ASN A 13 -13.99 -4.20 -47.61
N ARG A 14 -13.92 -3.13 -48.42
CA ARG A 14 -13.46 -1.79 -48.03
C ARG A 14 -14.58 -1.06 -47.27
N PRO A 15 -14.30 -0.31 -46.20
CA PRO A 15 -15.24 0.68 -45.72
C PRO A 15 -15.15 1.99 -46.50
N ARG A 16 -16.33 2.50 -46.81
CA ARG A 16 -16.64 3.70 -47.59
C ARG A 16 -16.24 4.99 -46.88
N ALA A 17 -15.82 5.96 -47.69
CA ALA A 17 -15.75 7.37 -47.35
C ALA A 17 -17.12 7.91 -46.92
N TRP A 18 -17.10 8.86 -45.98
CA TRP A 18 -18.26 9.66 -45.57
C TRP A 18 -18.00 11.15 -45.82
N PRO A 19 -19.06 11.95 -46.07
CA PRO A 19 -18.99 13.14 -46.91
C PRO A 19 -18.81 14.43 -46.11
N GLY A 20 -18.27 15.43 -46.82
CA GLY A 20 -18.03 16.77 -46.32
C GLY A 20 -19.31 17.55 -46.00
N ARG A 21 -19.15 18.50 -45.08
CA ARG A 21 -20.06 19.64 -44.90
C ARG A 21 -19.29 20.93 -45.06
N HIS A 22 -19.77 21.74 -46.00
CA HIS A 22 -19.49 23.15 -46.12
C HIS A 22 -20.14 23.93 -44.97
N SER A 23 -19.42 24.89 -44.41
CA SER A 23 -20.02 26.08 -43.83
C SER A 23 -19.09 27.28 -44.01
N HIS A 24 -19.59 28.25 -44.76
CA HIS A 24 -19.06 29.58 -44.95
C HIS A 24 -19.11 30.37 -43.64
N LEU A 25 -18.05 31.09 -43.28
CA LEU A 25 -18.12 32.27 -42.42
C LEU A 25 -17.07 33.29 -42.91
N GLY A 26 -17.55 34.52 -43.06
CA GLY A 26 -16.91 35.59 -43.81
C GLY A 26 -15.78 36.29 -43.05
N ARG A 27 -14.77 36.72 -43.80
CA ARG A 27 -13.72 37.63 -43.35
C ARG A 27 -14.21 39.08 -43.47
N ALA A 28 -14.35 39.77 -42.35
CA ALA A 28 -14.43 41.21 -42.29
C ALA A 28 -13.01 41.80 -42.24
N LEU A 29 -12.72 42.73 -43.16
CA LEU A 29 -11.51 43.53 -43.22
C LEU A 29 -11.61 44.69 -42.21
N LEU A 30 -10.60 44.88 -41.37
CA LEU A 30 -10.41 46.09 -40.57
C LEU A 30 -9.06 46.76 -40.94
N PRO A 31 -8.98 48.10 -40.91
CA PRO A 31 -7.87 48.84 -41.50
C PRO A 31 -6.65 48.94 -40.58
N VAL A 32 -5.47 48.84 -41.21
CA VAL A 32 -4.15 49.02 -40.61
C VAL A 32 -3.92 50.50 -40.29
N ARG A 33 -3.82 50.86 -39.00
CA ARG A 33 -3.27 52.15 -38.55
C ARG A 33 -1.75 52.06 -38.41
N ARG A 34 -1.05 52.96 -39.12
CA ARG A 34 0.39 53.22 -39.02
C ARG A 34 0.76 53.62 -37.59
N ARG A 35 1.76 52.97 -36.99
CA ARG A 35 2.43 53.42 -35.76
C ARG A 35 3.85 53.90 -36.05
N THR A 36 4.15 54.99 -35.37
CA THR A 36 5.30 55.89 -35.43
C THR A 36 6.59 55.20 -34.97
N VAL A 37 7.70 55.50 -35.63
CA VAL A 37 9.06 55.04 -35.31
C VAL A 37 9.62 55.86 -34.15
N CYS A 38 9.91 55.22 -33.01
CA CYS A 38 10.73 55.79 -31.95
C CYS A 38 12.20 55.39 -32.14
N ARG A 39 13.11 56.37 -32.20
CA ARG A 39 14.56 56.19 -32.24
C ARG A 39 15.09 55.69 -30.89
N VAL A 40 15.86 54.60 -30.89
CA VAL A 40 16.60 54.08 -29.74
C VAL A 40 18.03 54.66 -29.74
N PRO A 41 18.62 55.07 -28.60
CA PRO A 41 19.98 55.60 -28.55
C PRO A 41 21.04 54.51 -28.72
N GLN A 42 22.11 54.82 -29.45
CA GLN A 42 23.26 53.93 -29.65
C GLN A 42 24.05 53.71 -28.34
N VAL A 43 24.05 52.47 -27.84
CA VAL A 43 24.95 52.01 -26.77
C VAL A 43 26.29 51.60 -27.38
N ARG A 44 27.39 52.22 -26.94
CA ARG A 44 28.77 51.91 -27.35
C ARG A 44 29.14 50.48 -26.95
N ARG A 45 29.52 49.65 -27.93
CA ARG A 45 30.03 48.28 -27.73
C ARG A 45 31.47 48.31 -27.20
N ARG A 46 31.72 47.72 -26.03
CA ARG A 46 33.08 47.34 -25.58
C ARG A 46 33.47 45.98 -26.17
N PRO A 47 34.76 45.69 -26.41
CA PRO A 47 35.20 44.46 -27.07
C PRO A 47 34.92 43.21 -26.22
N PHE A 48 34.28 42.22 -26.83
CA PHE A 48 33.75 40.99 -26.21
C PHE A 48 34.81 39.90 -25.93
N ALA A 49 36.08 40.15 -26.22
CA ALA A 49 37.09 39.09 -26.35
C ALA A 49 37.82 38.68 -25.05
N SER A 50 37.69 39.44 -23.95
CA SER A 50 38.54 39.21 -22.75
C SER A 50 37.90 38.35 -21.65
N ARG A 51 36.58 38.12 -21.64
CA ARG A 51 35.91 37.33 -20.58
C ARG A 51 35.85 35.82 -20.83
N TYR A 52 36.05 35.35 -22.05
CA TYR A 52 35.97 33.91 -22.35
C TYR A 52 37.20 33.11 -21.91
N ALA A 53 38.36 33.75 -21.72
CA ALA A 53 39.59 33.05 -21.35
C ALA A 53 39.68 32.74 -19.85
N SER A 54 39.02 33.49 -18.96
CA SER A 54 39.11 33.25 -17.51
C SER A 54 38.02 32.33 -16.93
N GLU A 55 36.98 31.98 -17.69
CA GLU A 55 35.94 31.01 -17.28
C GLU A 55 36.23 29.56 -17.68
N MET A 56 37.26 29.29 -18.49
CA MET A 56 37.64 27.93 -18.89
C MET A 56 38.64 27.24 -17.94
N SER A 57 39.16 27.93 -16.91
CA SER A 57 40.31 27.45 -16.11
C SER A 57 39.98 26.78 -14.76
N SER A 58 38.70 26.58 -14.40
CA SER A 58 38.36 25.95 -13.09
C SER A 58 37.28 24.88 -13.12
N ARG A 59 36.93 24.32 -14.29
CA ARG A 59 36.02 23.18 -14.33
C ARG A 59 36.78 21.91 -13.98
N THR A 60 36.61 21.46 -12.74
CA THR A 60 37.02 20.12 -12.31
C THR A 60 36.57 19.12 -13.38
N PRO A 61 37.48 18.30 -13.93
CA PRO A 61 37.12 17.38 -15.00
C PRO A 61 36.01 16.44 -14.52
N PHE A 62 34.99 16.27 -15.35
CA PHE A 62 33.89 15.35 -15.09
C PHE A 62 34.43 13.94 -14.84
N ARG A 63 34.07 13.35 -13.70
CA ARG A 63 34.38 11.95 -13.35
C ARG A 63 33.16 11.08 -13.60
N CYS A 64 33.35 10.01 -14.36
CA CYS A 64 32.28 9.06 -14.64
C CYS A 64 31.82 8.34 -13.35
N PRO A 65 30.52 8.27 -13.04
CA PRO A 65 30.03 7.59 -11.84
C PRO A 65 30.19 6.06 -11.90
N PHE A 66 30.49 5.51 -13.08
CA PHE A 66 30.76 4.08 -13.31
C PHE A 66 32.25 3.77 -13.20
N CYS A 67 33.09 4.22 -14.13
CA CYS A 67 34.52 3.87 -14.10
C CYS A 67 35.39 4.77 -13.19
N GLY A 68 34.88 5.90 -12.69
CA GLY A 68 35.67 6.89 -11.93
C GLY A 68 36.68 7.69 -12.76
N GLY A 69 36.91 7.31 -14.02
CA GLY A 69 37.79 7.98 -14.96
C GLY A 69 37.31 9.40 -15.33
N ALA A 70 38.27 10.30 -15.52
CA ALA A 70 38.02 11.62 -16.09
C ALA A 70 37.84 11.51 -17.60
N GLY A 71 36.87 12.22 -18.17
CA GLY A 71 36.69 12.16 -19.63
C GLY A 71 35.61 13.08 -20.17
N ALA A 72 35.45 13.04 -21.50
CA ALA A 72 34.39 13.77 -22.18
C ALA A 72 33.02 13.27 -21.71
N LYS A 73 32.24 14.22 -21.18
CA LYS A 73 30.87 14.01 -20.69
C LYS A 73 29.95 13.59 -21.84
N ASN A 74 29.25 12.48 -21.67
CA ASN A 74 28.22 11.96 -22.57
C ASN A 74 26.92 11.72 -21.78
N ARG A 75 25.79 11.63 -22.48
CA ARG A 75 24.47 11.37 -21.88
C ARG A 75 24.10 9.91 -22.12
N GLU A 76 23.94 9.15 -21.06
CA GLU A 76 23.41 7.80 -21.13
C GLU A 76 21.94 7.80 -20.74
N HIS A 77 21.12 7.05 -21.49
CA HIS A 77 19.72 6.90 -21.14
C HIS A 77 19.53 5.85 -20.05
N VAL A 78 18.70 6.19 -19.05
CA VAL A 78 18.33 5.23 -18.00
C VAL A 78 17.37 4.18 -18.56
N TRP A 79 16.45 4.62 -19.41
CA TRP A 79 15.57 3.78 -20.21
C TRP A 79 15.99 3.82 -21.68
N ALA A 80 16.45 2.68 -22.20
CA ALA A 80 17.14 2.59 -23.47
C ALA A 80 16.29 3.16 -24.63
N GLN A 81 16.95 3.79 -25.61
CA GLN A 81 16.23 4.48 -26.69
C GLN A 81 15.36 3.53 -27.53
N TRP A 82 15.81 2.28 -27.72
CA TRP A 82 15.09 1.31 -28.54
C TRP A 82 13.78 0.85 -27.88
N MET A 83 13.68 0.89 -26.55
CA MET A 83 12.45 0.51 -25.83
C MET A 83 11.29 1.47 -26.13
N ARG A 84 11.60 2.75 -26.39
CA ARG A 84 10.64 3.79 -26.78
C ARG A 84 9.93 3.50 -28.09
N LYS A 85 10.52 2.64 -28.92
CA LYS A 85 9.98 2.28 -30.22
C LYS A 85 9.00 1.11 -30.14
N SER A 86 8.84 0.47 -28.98
CA SER A 86 7.83 -0.58 -28.80
C SER A 86 6.41 -0.02 -28.90
N VAL A 87 5.46 -0.86 -29.31
CA VAL A 87 4.05 -0.45 -29.47
C VAL A 87 3.47 0.02 -28.14
N GLY A 88 3.68 -0.72 -27.05
CA GLY A 88 3.21 -0.34 -25.71
C GLY A 88 3.78 1.01 -25.27
N ALA A 89 5.07 1.26 -25.52
CA ALA A 89 5.68 2.55 -25.24
C ALA A 89 5.12 3.66 -26.11
N GLN A 90 4.99 3.47 -27.42
CA GLN A 90 4.41 4.49 -28.29
C GLN A 90 2.97 4.82 -27.91
N GLN A 91 2.16 3.83 -27.54
CA GLN A 91 0.79 4.07 -27.08
C GLN A 91 0.76 4.89 -25.79
N LEU A 92 1.59 4.54 -24.81
CA LEU A 92 1.66 5.22 -23.52
C LEU A 92 2.32 6.61 -23.61
N LEU A 93 3.24 6.79 -24.56
CA LEU A 93 3.89 8.08 -24.85
C LEU A 93 3.08 8.98 -25.79
N ARG A 94 1.99 8.50 -26.43
CA ARG A 94 1.12 9.34 -27.26
C ARG A 94 0.43 10.39 -26.37
N GLY A 95 0.79 11.65 -26.58
CA GLY A 95 0.26 12.78 -25.78
C GLY A 95 1.08 13.08 -24.52
N ALA A 96 2.08 12.26 -24.21
CA ALA A 96 3.00 12.51 -23.13
C ALA A 96 3.97 13.64 -23.48
N THR A 97 3.93 14.73 -22.73
CA THR A 97 4.76 15.92 -22.99
C THR A 97 6.15 15.84 -22.36
N GLY A 98 6.52 14.71 -21.75
CA GLY A 98 7.71 14.63 -20.91
C GLY A 98 7.62 15.54 -19.68
N ARG A 99 6.40 15.93 -19.29
CA ARG A 99 6.12 16.73 -18.10
C ARG A 99 6.77 16.06 -16.90
N ARG A 100 7.43 16.86 -16.06
CA ARG A 100 7.97 16.37 -14.80
C ARG A 100 6.95 16.62 -13.72
N ILE A 101 6.53 15.57 -13.03
CA ILE A 101 5.64 15.69 -11.89
C ILE A 101 6.47 15.84 -10.61
N PRO A 102 6.06 16.74 -9.71
CA PRO A 102 6.60 16.77 -8.36
C PRO A 102 6.24 15.46 -7.65
N VAL A 103 7.24 14.71 -7.18
CA VAL A 103 7.03 13.58 -6.28
C VAL A 103 7.69 13.92 -4.96
N ALA A 104 6.85 13.98 -3.93
CA ALA A 104 7.24 14.05 -2.53
C ALA A 104 8.02 12.78 -2.18
N VAL A 105 9.30 12.91 -1.84
CA VAL A 105 10.05 11.81 -1.23
C VAL A 105 10.17 12.08 0.26
N GLY A 106 9.47 11.27 1.05
CA GLY A 106 9.57 11.28 2.50
C GLY A 106 10.91 10.71 2.95
N GLY A 107 11.57 11.37 3.89
CA GLY A 107 12.75 10.88 4.58
C GLY A 107 12.63 11.07 6.08
N LEU A 108 13.23 10.19 6.87
CA LEU A 108 13.23 10.32 8.34
C LEU A 108 14.26 11.36 8.79
N GLN A 109 13.86 12.44 9.44
CA GLN A 109 14.78 13.34 10.18
C GLN A 109 14.48 13.27 11.66
N THR A 110 15.46 13.54 12.51
CA THR A 110 15.20 13.87 13.90
C THR A 110 14.76 15.34 14.00
N ASP A 111 13.70 15.62 14.76
CA ASP A 111 13.32 16.97 15.16
C ASP A 111 14.31 17.56 16.19
N GLU A 112 14.05 18.78 16.64
CA GLU A 112 14.87 19.46 17.68
C GLU A 112 14.93 18.70 19.01
N ARG A 113 14.04 17.73 19.22
CA ARG A 113 13.95 16.90 20.43
C ARG A 113 14.61 15.54 20.24
N GLY A 114 15.22 15.29 19.09
CA GLY A 114 15.83 14.01 18.76
C GLY A 114 14.82 12.91 18.42
N LYS A 115 13.55 13.24 18.14
CA LYS A 115 12.51 12.29 17.72
C LYS A 115 12.43 12.21 16.21
N TYR A 116 12.32 11.01 15.66
CA TYR A 116 12.20 10.83 14.22
C TYR A 116 10.85 11.34 13.71
N GLN A 117 10.86 12.08 12.62
CA GLN A 117 9.69 12.56 11.91
C GLN A 117 9.88 12.25 10.43
N LEU A 118 8.78 11.90 9.76
CA LEU A 118 8.77 11.83 8.31
C LEU A 118 8.74 13.27 7.79
N VAL A 119 9.86 13.72 7.25
CA VAL A 119 9.96 15.03 6.60
C VAL A 119 9.91 14.79 5.12
N GLU A 120 9.04 15.51 4.43
CA GLU A 120 9.08 15.59 2.98
C GLU A 120 10.35 16.37 2.60
N ARG A 121 11.43 15.63 2.30
CA ARG A 121 12.78 16.24 2.18
C ARG A 121 12.97 16.92 0.84
N ASP A 122 12.34 16.40 -0.22
CA ASP A 122 12.48 16.93 -1.58
C ASP A 122 11.23 16.66 -2.42
N ILE A 123 10.76 17.70 -3.11
CA ILE A 123 9.91 17.54 -4.29
C ILE A 123 10.82 17.21 -5.46
N VAL A 124 11.07 15.93 -5.69
CA VAL A 124 11.84 15.50 -6.85
C VAL A 124 10.95 15.58 -8.08
N ARG A 125 11.37 16.35 -9.07
CA ARG A 125 10.69 16.40 -10.36
C ARG A 125 11.06 15.18 -11.19
N VAL A 126 10.35 14.07 -10.99
CA VAL A 126 10.48 12.87 -11.81
C VAL A 126 9.73 13.09 -13.12
N ALA A 127 10.25 12.55 -14.21
CA ALA A 127 9.52 12.59 -15.46
C ALA A 127 8.25 11.74 -15.30
N GLU A 128 7.08 12.29 -15.63
CA GLU A 128 5.79 11.58 -15.63
C GLU A 128 5.90 10.30 -16.47
N LEU A 129 6.81 10.31 -17.46
CA LEU A 129 7.23 9.16 -18.22
C LEU A 129 8.76 9.12 -18.36
N LEU A 130 9.32 7.91 -18.29
CA LEU A 130 10.75 7.65 -18.21
C LEU A 130 11.60 7.82 -19.48
N PRO A 131 11.08 7.98 -20.72
CA PRO A 131 11.93 7.81 -21.89
C PRO A 131 13.01 8.89 -21.99
N HIS A 132 12.83 10.09 -21.47
CA HIS A 132 13.82 11.15 -21.67
C HIS A 132 14.87 11.26 -20.56
N VAL A 133 14.86 10.33 -19.60
CA VAL A 133 15.78 10.43 -18.47
C VAL A 133 17.18 9.97 -18.86
N THR A 134 18.15 10.86 -18.65
CA THR A 134 19.57 10.61 -18.91
C THR A 134 20.42 10.92 -17.69
N ILE A 135 21.51 10.16 -17.54
CA ILE A 135 22.60 10.45 -16.62
C ILE A 135 23.86 10.86 -17.38
N ASP A 136 24.78 11.49 -16.66
CA ASP A 136 26.08 11.86 -17.19
C ASP A 136 27.07 10.72 -16.98
N VAL A 137 27.72 10.27 -18.06
CA VAL A 137 28.73 9.21 -18.05
C VAL A 137 29.89 9.58 -19.01
N CYS A 138 31.04 8.91 -18.94
CA CYS A 138 32.10 9.17 -19.92
C CYS A 138 31.78 8.51 -21.27
N ARG A 139 32.39 9.03 -22.35
CA ARG A 139 32.26 8.47 -23.70
C ARG A 139 32.66 7.00 -23.79
N GLU A 140 33.69 6.57 -23.05
CA GLU A 140 34.20 5.19 -23.05
C GLU A 140 33.22 4.20 -22.43
N CYS A 141 32.59 4.54 -21.29
CA CYS A 141 31.55 3.69 -20.69
C CYS A 141 30.33 3.60 -21.61
N ASN A 142 29.81 4.77 -22.05
CA ASN A 142 28.59 4.81 -22.87
C ASN A 142 28.78 4.09 -24.21
N GLY A 143 29.83 4.44 -24.96
CA GLY A 143 30.12 3.84 -26.27
C GLY A 143 30.76 2.46 -26.21
N GLY A 144 31.20 2.02 -25.03
CA GLY A 144 31.88 0.75 -24.81
C GLY A 144 30.93 -0.32 -24.28
N TRP A 145 31.09 -0.67 -23.00
CA TRP A 145 30.38 -1.81 -22.41
C TRP A 145 28.86 -1.58 -22.31
N MET A 146 28.40 -0.36 -22.04
CA MET A 146 26.96 -0.06 -21.93
C MET A 146 26.26 -0.27 -23.27
N LYS A 147 26.82 0.27 -24.36
CA LYS A 147 26.30 0.05 -25.71
C LYS A 147 26.26 -1.43 -26.09
N ARG A 148 27.35 -2.17 -25.83
CA ARG A 148 27.39 -3.62 -26.13
C ARG A 148 26.29 -4.37 -25.37
N LEU A 149 26.16 -4.09 -24.08
CA LEU A 149 25.13 -4.67 -23.22
C LEU A 149 23.71 -4.34 -23.73
N GLU A 150 23.45 -3.09 -24.11
CA GLU A 150 22.16 -2.70 -24.69
C GLU A 150 21.88 -3.38 -26.04
N ASP A 151 22.90 -3.51 -26.91
CA ASP A 151 22.77 -4.19 -28.19
C ASP A 151 22.45 -5.69 -28.01
N ASP A 152 23.06 -6.34 -27.03
CA ASP A 152 22.84 -7.76 -26.73
C ASP A 152 21.44 -8.00 -26.16
N VAL A 153 21.01 -7.18 -25.19
CA VAL A 153 19.63 -7.26 -24.68
C VAL A 153 18.60 -6.93 -25.74
N LYS A 154 18.88 -5.98 -26.64
CA LYS A 154 18.00 -5.67 -27.76
C LYS A 154 17.81 -6.86 -28.70
N LYS A 155 18.84 -7.68 -28.94
CA LYS A 155 18.70 -8.91 -29.74
C LYS A 155 17.80 -9.94 -29.04
N LEU A 156 17.93 -10.06 -27.72
CA LEU A 156 17.12 -10.98 -26.90
C LEU A 156 15.65 -10.57 -26.84
N LEU A 157 15.37 -9.29 -26.53
CA LEU A 157 14.01 -8.79 -26.32
C LEU A 157 13.33 -8.34 -27.62
N GLY A 158 14.08 -8.10 -28.69
CA GLY A 158 13.54 -7.63 -29.98
C GLY A 158 12.41 -8.49 -30.54
N PRO A 159 12.54 -9.83 -30.61
CA PRO A 159 11.47 -10.72 -31.07
C PRO A 159 10.19 -10.61 -30.22
N TRP A 160 10.35 -10.51 -28.88
CA TRP A 160 9.23 -10.29 -27.96
C TRP A 160 8.51 -8.97 -28.27
N SER A 161 9.26 -7.89 -28.45
CA SER A 161 8.72 -6.55 -28.71
C SER A 161 7.90 -6.42 -30.00
N VAL A 162 8.16 -7.28 -30.99
CA VAL A 162 7.49 -7.25 -32.29
C VAL A 162 6.33 -8.23 -32.35
N ALA A 163 6.50 -9.44 -31.80
CA ALA A 163 5.58 -10.55 -32.04
C ALA A 163 5.13 -11.29 -30.77
N GLY A 164 5.60 -10.90 -29.58
CA GLY A 164 5.28 -11.58 -28.32
C GLY A 164 5.79 -13.02 -28.28
N TRP A 165 6.83 -13.34 -29.06
CA TRP A 165 7.32 -14.72 -29.17
C TRP A 165 8.09 -15.12 -27.92
N PRO A 166 7.79 -16.29 -27.33
CA PRO A 166 8.60 -16.85 -26.26
C PRO A 166 10.07 -16.96 -26.70
N PHE A 167 10.98 -16.71 -25.77
CA PHE A 167 12.41 -16.81 -25.99
C PHE A 167 13.06 -17.67 -24.91
N ARG A 168 14.18 -18.29 -25.27
CA ARG A 168 14.93 -19.15 -24.36
C ARG A 168 15.85 -18.29 -23.49
N LEU A 169 15.71 -18.43 -22.19
CA LEU A 169 16.57 -17.83 -21.16
C LEU A 169 17.66 -18.81 -20.76
N ASP A 170 18.71 -18.95 -21.56
CA ASP A 170 19.93 -19.62 -21.09
C ASP A 170 20.72 -18.74 -20.11
N GLN A 171 21.84 -19.25 -19.58
CA GLN A 171 22.60 -18.54 -18.55
C GLN A 171 23.19 -17.21 -19.06
N ASP A 172 23.60 -17.15 -20.33
CA ASP A 172 24.15 -15.95 -20.93
C ASP A 172 23.05 -14.89 -21.12
N ALA A 173 21.88 -15.29 -21.61
CA ALA A 173 20.72 -14.41 -21.74
C ALA A 173 20.24 -13.88 -20.39
N GLN A 174 20.16 -14.74 -19.37
CA GLN A 174 19.81 -14.35 -18.00
C GLN A 174 20.82 -13.34 -17.43
N THR A 175 22.11 -13.58 -17.64
CA THR A 175 23.19 -12.68 -17.18
C THR A 175 23.12 -11.34 -17.90
N ALA A 176 22.95 -11.32 -19.22
CA ALA A 176 22.86 -10.08 -20.00
C ALA A 176 21.63 -9.24 -19.60
N LEU A 177 20.45 -9.86 -19.48
CA LEU A 177 19.22 -9.17 -19.06
C LEU A 177 19.33 -8.61 -17.65
N THR A 178 19.85 -9.41 -16.72
CA THR A 178 20.03 -8.98 -15.33
C THR A 178 21.04 -7.84 -15.23
N THR A 179 22.17 -7.95 -15.93
CA THR A 179 23.22 -6.90 -15.91
C THR A 179 22.68 -5.59 -16.47
N TRP A 180 21.93 -5.66 -17.57
CA TRP A 180 21.28 -4.50 -18.17
C TRP A 180 20.25 -3.85 -17.24
N ALA A 181 19.35 -4.64 -16.65
CA ALA A 181 18.35 -4.12 -15.72
C ALA A 181 19.01 -3.48 -14.49
N THR A 182 20.03 -4.13 -13.91
CA THR A 182 20.83 -3.60 -12.80
C THR A 182 21.53 -2.28 -13.16
N LYS A 183 22.15 -2.19 -14.34
CA LYS A 183 22.74 -0.94 -14.85
C LYS A 183 21.68 0.16 -14.98
N SER A 184 20.48 -0.17 -15.45
CA SER A 184 19.37 0.79 -15.53
C SER A 184 18.98 1.28 -14.13
N TRP A 185 18.77 0.41 -13.13
CA TRP A 185 18.46 0.85 -11.76
C TRP A 185 19.60 1.65 -11.11
N MET A 186 20.86 1.30 -11.35
CA MET A 186 22.01 2.12 -10.94
C MET A 186 21.96 3.52 -11.57
N GLY A 187 21.65 3.59 -12.87
CA GLY A 187 21.45 4.85 -13.56
C GLY A 187 20.27 5.63 -13.02
N TYR A 188 19.19 4.95 -12.65
CA TYR A 188 18.02 5.57 -12.04
C TYR A 188 18.34 6.17 -10.68
N ALA A 189 19.05 5.44 -9.82
CA ALA A 189 19.52 5.91 -8.52
C ALA A 189 20.36 7.20 -8.65
N LEU A 190 21.20 7.31 -9.68
CA LEU A 190 22.04 8.49 -9.92
C LEU A 190 21.24 9.76 -10.31
N ILE A 191 20.00 9.63 -10.82
CA ILE A 191 19.15 10.80 -11.14
C ILE A 191 18.82 11.59 -9.87
N HIS A 192 18.61 10.87 -8.77
CA HIS A 192 18.22 11.47 -7.50
C HIS A 192 19.36 12.25 -6.85
N LYS A 193 20.57 12.28 -7.45
CA LYS A 193 21.75 13.07 -7.05
C LYS A 193 22.20 12.89 -5.60
N GLN A 194 21.61 11.95 -4.88
CA GLN A 194 22.07 11.51 -3.58
C GLN A 194 22.87 10.24 -3.88
N ASP A 195 24.19 10.27 -3.69
CA ASP A 195 25.04 9.05 -3.65
C ASP A 195 24.62 8.07 -2.52
N LYS A 196 23.45 8.29 -1.92
CA LYS A 196 22.85 7.55 -0.81
C LYS A 196 21.92 6.42 -1.25
N GLY A 197 21.91 6.07 -2.53
CA GLY A 197 21.15 4.92 -3.03
C GLY A 197 21.82 3.58 -2.68
N PRO A 198 21.13 2.46 -2.92
CA PRO A 198 21.57 1.12 -2.51
C PRO A 198 22.75 0.59 -3.31
N PHE A 199 23.36 1.38 -4.19
CA PHE A 199 24.51 1.01 -5.00
C PHE A 199 25.68 1.94 -4.68
N THR A 200 26.79 1.37 -4.23
CA THR A 200 28.01 2.10 -3.93
C THR A 200 28.78 2.49 -5.20
N ALA A 201 29.68 3.47 -5.10
CA ALA A 201 30.60 3.81 -6.20
C ALA A 201 31.58 2.66 -6.52
N GLY A 202 31.90 1.78 -5.56
CA GLY A 202 32.71 0.59 -5.79
C GLY A 202 32.00 -0.44 -6.67
N GLU A 203 30.72 -0.64 -6.45
CA GLU A 203 29.91 -1.59 -7.23
C GLU A 203 29.67 -1.13 -8.66
N ARG A 204 29.44 0.18 -8.85
CA ARG A 204 29.35 0.75 -10.21
C ARG A 204 30.66 0.60 -10.98
N ARG A 205 31.81 0.74 -10.30
CA ARG A 205 33.15 0.47 -10.88
C ARG A 205 33.32 -0.99 -11.23
N THR A 206 33.00 -1.88 -10.29
CA THR A 206 33.07 -3.33 -10.50
C THR A 206 32.23 -3.76 -11.71
N MET A 207 31.01 -3.22 -11.86
CA MET A 207 30.17 -3.48 -13.02
C MET A 207 30.73 -2.91 -14.33
N ALA A 208 31.45 -1.79 -14.29
CA ALA A 208 32.10 -1.24 -15.47
C ALA A 208 33.31 -2.07 -15.92
N ASP A 209 34.07 -2.58 -14.96
CA ASP A 209 35.28 -3.38 -15.20
C ASP A 209 34.94 -4.82 -15.61
N ALA A 210 33.95 -5.42 -14.95
CA ALA A 210 33.43 -6.76 -15.22
C ALA A 210 31.89 -6.72 -15.21
N PRO A 211 31.23 -6.46 -16.37
CA PRO A 211 29.77 -6.37 -16.46
C PRO A 211 29.09 -7.66 -16.03
N ALA A 212 28.63 -7.68 -14.78
CA ALA A 212 27.85 -8.76 -14.18
C ALA A 212 26.92 -8.17 -13.10
N PRO A 213 25.82 -8.85 -12.76
CA PRO A 213 24.96 -8.43 -11.67
C PRO A 213 25.65 -8.61 -10.32
N LEU A 214 25.19 -7.88 -9.29
CA LEU A 214 25.83 -7.93 -7.98
C LEU A 214 25.47 -9.24 -7.26
N ALA A 215 26.42 -9.82 -6.54
CA ALA A 215 26.19 -11.04 -5.75
C ALA A 215 25.06 -10.88 -4.71
N ARG A 216 24.87 -9.65 -4.19
CA ARG A 216 23.82 -9.29 -3.23
C ARG A 216 22.50 -8.85 -3.86
N THR A 217 22.28 -9.21 -5.13
CA THR A 217 21.02 -8.96 -5.82
C THR A 217 20.30 -10.25 -6.15
N ARG A 218 18.98 -10.14 -6.28
CA ARG A 218 18.11 -11.13 -6.91
C ARG A 218 17.27 -10.43 -7.96
N VAL A 219 17.08 -11.08 -9.09
CA VAL A 219 16.25 -10.52 -10.17
C VAL A 219 15.30 -11.56 -10.70
N TRP A 220 14.05 -11.15 -10.87
CA TRP A 220 13.00 -11.93 -11.50
C TRP A 220 12.48 -11.22 -12.75
N ILE A 221 11.93 -12.01 -13.66
CA ILE A 221 11.18 -11.55 -14.81
C ILE A 221 9.76 -12.14 -14.75
N VAL A 222 8.77 -11.31 -15.07
CA VAL A 222 7.34 -11.63 -15.09
C VAL A 222 6.77 -11.17 -16.43
N HIS A 223 5.88 -11.96 -17.03
CA HIS A 223 5.05 -11.52 -18.15
C HIS A 223 3.66 -11.16 -17.62
N SER A 224 3.14 -10.00 -17.97
CA SER A 224 1.79 -9.57 -17.59
C SER A 224 1.20 -8.58 -18.60
N ASP A 225 -0.11 -8.67 -18.84
CA ASP A 225 -0.87 -7.73 -19.67
C ASP A 225 -1.28 -6.45 -18.93
N ALA A 226 -1.03 -6.40 -17.61
CA ALA A 226 -1.30 -5.26 -16.75
C ALA A 226 -0.66 -3.98 -17.30
N SER A 227 -1.34 -2.85 -17.12
CA SER A 227 -0.84 -1.55 -17.59
C SER A 227 0.54 -1.19 -16.99
N SER A 228 0.78 -1.60 -15.75
CA SER A 228 2.06 -1.43 -15.03
C SER A 228 3.23 -2.19 -15.67
N ALA A 229 2.96 -3.28 -16.39
CA ALA A 229 3.98 -4.07 -17.09
C ALA A 229 4.38 -3.51 -18.47
N ARG A 230 3.71 -2.46 -18.96
CA ARG A 230 3.96 -1.90 -20.31
C ARG A 230 5.16 -0.97 -20.34
N VAL A 231 5.18 0.03 -19.47
CA VAL A 231 6.28 0.98 -19.31
C VAL A 231 6.26 1.50 -17.89
N ALA A 232 7.27 1.13 -17.11
CA ALA A 232 7.44 1.65 -15.76
C ALA A 232 8.88 1.43 -15.32
N MET A 233 9.29 2.18 -14.31
CA MET A 233 10.54 1.97 -13.60
C MET A 233 10.42 2.65 -12.25
N GLY A 234 10.86 1.94 -11.23
CA GLY A 234 10.90 2.43 -9.85
C GLY A 234 12.10 1.84 -9.14
N LEU A 235 12.56 2.54 -8.12
CA LEU A 235 13.53 2.02 -7.18
C LEU A 235 13.15 2.57 -5.80
N GLN A 236 12.63 1.70 -4.95
CA GLN A 236 12.38 2.01 -3.55
C GLN A 236 13.61 1.61 -2.75
N THR A 237 14.26 2.58 -2.14
CA THR A 237 15.50 2.38 -1.38
C THR A 237 15.19 2.35 0.11
N THR A 238 15.99 1.61 0.86
CA THR A 238 15.86 1.55 2.32
C THR A 238 17.20 1.20 2.97
N LEU A 239 17.34 1.55 4.23
CA LEU A 239 18.49 1.25 5.05
C LEU A 239 18.18 0.03 5.91
N LEU A 240 18.84 -1.09 5.61
CA LEU A 240 18.78 -2.31 6.39
C LEU A 240 20.06 -2.50 7.20
N LYS A 241 19.88 -2.81 8.47
CA LYS A 241 20.95 -3.20 9.38
C LYS A 241 20.59 -4.55 10.00
N PRO A 242 21.59 -5.32 10.48
CA PRO A 242 21.32 -6.40 11.43
C PRO A 242 20.42 -5.89 12.56
N LEU A 243 19.54 -6.74 13.08
CA LEU A 243 18.54 -6.38 14.09
C LEU A 243 19.19 -5.72 15.32
N GLU A 244 20.44 -6.07 15.62
CA GLU A 244 21.23 -5.58 16.75
C GLU A 244 21.81 -4.17 16.54
N GLN A 245 21.78 -3.63 15.31
CA GLN A 245 22.39 -2.34 14.98
C GLN A 245 21.33 -1.26 14.68
N VAL A 246 21.46 -0.10 15.35
CA VAL A 246 20.63 1.08 15.07
C VAL A 246 21.21 1.82 13.88
N PRO A 247 20.49 1.91 12.75
CA PRO A 247 20.95 2.73 11.65
C PRO A 247 20.99 4.20 12.06
N ASP A 248 22.10 4.86 11.79
CA ASP A 248 22.15 6.32 11.85
C ASP A 248 21.62 6.87 10.52
N VAL A 249 20.30 7.02 10.42
CA VAL A 249 19.61 7.53 9.22
C VAL A 249 20.06 8.94 8.78
N THR A 250 20.86 9.64 9.60
CA THR A 250 21.41 10.96 9.24
C THR A 250 22.72 10.84 8.46
N THR A 251 23.57 9.88 8.81
CA THR A 251 24.91 9.70 8.22
C THR A 251 25.00 8.50 7.28
N GLU A 252 24.21 7.46 7.52
CA GLU A 252 24.21 6.23 6.75
C GLU A 252 23.39 6.36 5.47
N ILE A 253 23.77 5.56 4.48
CA ILE A 253 23.16 5.52 3.15
C ILE A 253 22.26 4.30 3.04
N ASP A 254 21.18 4.40 2.27
CA ASP A 254 20.38 3.23 1.94
C ASP A 254 21.29 2.18 1.32
N ASN A 255 21.23 0.96 1.84
CA ASN A 255 22.06 -0.16 1.42
C ASN A 255 21.24 -1.32 0.87
N ALA A 256 19.91 -1.16 0.84
CA ALA A 256 18.96 -2.11 0.28
C ALA A 256 17.91 -1.40 -0.56
N GLY A 257 17.20 -2.16 -1.38
CA GLY A 257 16.12 -1.61 -2.18
C GLY A 257 15.41 -2.63 -3.04
N PHE A 258 14.25 -2.22 -3.52
CA PHE A 258 13.41 -2.94 -4.46
C PHE A 258 13.28 -2.15 -5.75
N GLY A 259 13.78 -2.71 -6.83
CA GLY A 259 13.69 -2.16 -8.17
C GLY A 259 12.54 -2.78 -8.96
N PHE A 260 11.84 -1.96 -9.73
CA PHE A 260 10.88 -2.38 -10.73
C PHE A 260 11.27 -1.77 -12.07
N LEU A 261 11.20 -2.53 -13.16
CA LEU A 261 11.47 -2.06 -14.52
C LEU A 261 10.57 -2.83 -15.48
N ALA A 262 9.69 -2.13 -16.18
CA ALA A 262 8.73 -2.74 -17.08
C ALA A 262 8.92 -2.28 -18.53
N TYR A 263 8.69 -3.22 -19.43
CA TYR A 263 8.87 -3.08 -20.86
C TYR A 263 8.00 -4.06 -21.64
N ASN A 264 7.01 -3.53 -22.35
CA ASN A 264 6.22 -4.27 -23.33
C ASN A 264 5.71 -5.62 -22.77
N GLU A 265 5.02 -5.55 -21.62
CA GLU A 265 4.45 -6.69 -20.88
C GLU A 265 5.46 -7.54 -20.11
N LEU A 266 6.76 -7.22 -20.19
CA LEU A 266 7.79 -7.81 -19.35
C LEU A 266 8.09 -6.90 -18.17
N ALA A 267 8.00 -7.43 -16.97
CA ALA A 267 8.36 -6.76 -15.74
C ALA A 267 9.58 -7.44 -15.11
N PHE A 268 10.61 -6.65 -14.82
CA PHE A 268 11.78 -7.05 -14.07
C PHE A 268 11.66 -6.52 -12.64
N PHE A 269 11.90 -7.39 -11.68
CA PHE A 269 11.91 -7.07 -10.27
C PHE A 269 13.31 -7.32 -9.72
N LEU A 270 13.87 -6.35 -9.01
CA LEU A 270 15.17 -6.43 -8.36
C LEU A 270 14.99 -6.32 -6.87
N VAL A 271 15.67 -7.18 -6.12
CA VAL A 271 15.99 -6.90 -4.72
C VAL A 271 17.50 -6.74 -4.61
N VAL A 272 17.93 -5.68 -3.94
CA VAL A 272 19.31 -5.49 -3.50
C VAL A 272 19.32 -5.46 -1.98
N ALA A 273 20.14 -6.30 -1.36
CA ALA A 273 20.28 -6.38 0.09
C ALA A 273 21.70 -6.03 0.53
N PRO A 274 21.96 -5.72 1.82
CA PRO A 274 23.30 -5.33 2.28
C PRO A 274 24.34 -6.44 2.10
N GLN A 275 23.92 -7.70 2.16
CA GLN A 275 24.77 -8.89 2.06
C GLN A 275 24.13 -9.96 1.16
N PRO A 276 24.93 -10.82 0.50
CA PRO A 276 24.41 -11.85 -0.42
C PRO A 276 23.50 -12.93 0.20
N ASN A 277 23.64 -13.18 1.50
CA ASN A 277 22.90 -14.22 2.24
C ASN A 277 21.99 -13.60 3.31
N SER A 278 21.40 -12.44 3.01
CA SER A 278 20.48 -11.80 3.96
C SER A 278 19.13 -12.51 3.94
N GLN A 279 18.52 -12.69 5.12
CA GLN A 279 17.14 -13.18 5.27
C GLN A 279 16.11 -12.42 4.42
N LEU A 280 16.39 -11.14 4.13
CA LEU A 280 15.61 -10.33 3.20
C LEU A 280 15.49 -10.99 1.82
N LEU A 281 16.60 -11.48 1.26
CA LEU A 281 16.60 -12.07 -0.06
C LEU A 281 15.83 -13.38 -0.05
N ASP A 282 15.98 -14.18 1.01
CA ASP A 282 15.29 -15.46 1.15
C ASP A 282 13.77 -15.27 1.27
N ALA A 283 13.31 -14.32 2.10
CA ALA A 283 11.89 -14.02 2.27
C ALA A 283 11.22 -13.55 0.97
N VAL A 284 11.94 -12.76 0.16
CA VAL A 284 11.41 -12.28 -1.12
C VAL A 284 11.47 -13.34 -2.17
N GLU A 285 12.51 -14.16 -2.16
CA GLU A 285 12.61 -15.30 -3.05
C GLU A 285 11.44 -16.24 -2.82
N GLU A 286 11.11 -16.56 -1.57
CA GLU A 286 9.92 -17.34 -1.24
C GLU A 286 8.63 -16.67 -1.74
N GLN A 287 8.44 -15.37 -1.50
CA GLN A 287 7.23 -14.66 -1.94
C GLN A 287 7.12 -14.54 -3.47
N MET A 288 8.24 -14.29 -4.16
CA MET A 288 8.27 -14.19 -5.63
C MET A 288 8.04 -15.56 -6.26
N ASP A 289 8.69 -16.60 -5.76
CA ASP A 289 8.63 -17.95 -6.32
C ASP A 289 7.27 -18.61 -6.04
N SER A 290 6.67 -18.36 -4.87
CA SER A 290 5.33 -18.87 -4.52
C SER A 290 4.20 -18.31 -5.39
N SER A 291 4.40 -17.14 -6.04
CA SER A 291 3.45 -16.63 -7.02
C SER A 291 3.25 -17.57 -8.22
N GLY A 292 4.26 -18.38 -8.55
CA GLY A 292 4.29 -19.20 -9.76
C GLY A 292 4.46 -18.41 -11.08
N TYR A 293 4.26 -17.09 -11.08
CA TYR A 293 4.35 -16.25 -12.28
C TYR A 293 5.72 -15.59 -12.48
N ALA A 294 6.52 -15.48 -11.42
CA ALA A 294 7.85 -14.90 -11.48
C ALA A 294 8.91 -15.95 -11.79
N LYS A 295 9.78 -15.65 -12.76
CA LYS A 295 10.96 -16.46 -13.06
C LYS A 295 12.20 -15.75 -12.54
N ARG A 296 12.90 -16.36 -11.58
CA ARG A 296 14.23 -15.89 -11.18
C ARG A 296 15.24 -16.05 -12.33
N ILE A 297 15.89 -14.95 -12.68
CA ILE A 297 16.97 -14.88 -13.68
C ILE A 297 18.32 -14.50 -13.07
N TRP A 298 18.36 -14.16 -11.78
CA TRP A 298 19.61 -13.98 -11.04
C TRP A 298 19.53 -14.43 -9.58
N PRO A 299 20.47 -15.28 -9.09
CA PRO A 299 21.49 -16.00 -9.87
C PRO A 299 20.91 -16.81 -11.05
N PRO A 300 21.69 -17.08 -12.11
CA PRO A 300 21.15 -17.75 -13.29
C PRO A 300 20.64 -19.14 -12.93
N SER A 301 19.43 -19.44 -13.35
CA SER A 301 18.80 -20.75 -13.16
C SER A 301 18.91 -21.61 -14.42
N ALA A 302 18.40 -22.84 -14.37
CA ALA A 302 18.42 -23.74 -15.52
C ALA A 302 17.75 -23.10 -16.76
N PRO A 303 18.28 -23.35 -17.97
CA PRO A 303 17.71 -22.79 -19.20
C PRO A 303 16.24 -23.13 -19.37
N GLU A 304 15.44 -22.14 -19.75
CA GLU A 304 13.98 -22.30 -19.82
C GLU A 304 13.37 -21.41 -20.91
N SER A 305 12.25 -21.83 -21.47
CA SER A 305 11.44 -20.98 -22.34
C SER A 305 10.61 -20.01 -21.50
N PHE A 306 10.61 -18.74 -21.89
CA PHE A 306 9.87 -17.68 -21.18
C PHE A 306 9.09 -16.80 -22.18
N PRO A 307 7.87 -16.35 -21.84
CA PRO A 307 7.13 -16.66 -20.61
C PRO A 307 6.47 -18.04 -20.64
N ARG A 308 6.18 -18.58 -19.44
CA ARG A 308 5.36 -19.79 -19.27
C ARG A 308 3.88 -19.46 -19.19
N GLN A 309 3.55 -18.35 -18.55
CA GLN A 309 2.20 -17.89 -18.27
C GLN A 309 2.18 -16.37 -18.13
N CYS A 310 1.02 -15.78 -18.40
CA CYS A 310 0.76 -14.35 -18.20
C CYS A 310 0.21 -14.14 -16.80
N ALA A 311 0.90 -13.32 -15.99
CA ALA A 311 0.46 -12.96 -14.66
C ALA A 311 -0.76 -12.03 -14.73
N PRO A 312 -1.85 -12.34 -14.02
CA PRO A 312 -3.02 -11.47 -13.98
C PRO A 312 -2.71 -10.16 -13.26
N SER A 313 -3.53 -9.14 -13.49
CA SER A 313 -3.30 -7.79 -12.95
C SER A 313 -3.22 -7.72 -11.42
N HIS A 314 -3.95 -8.56 -10.68
CA HIS A 314 -3.90 -8.59 -9.21
C HIS A 314 -2.55 -9.12 -8.70
N VAL A 315 -1.99 -10.17 -9.34
CA VAL A 315 -0.64 -10.68 -9.03
C VAL A 315 0.39 -9.58 -9.25
N MET A 316 0.31 -8.82 -10.35
CA MET A 316 1.22 -7.69 -10.55
C MET A 316 1.09 -6.63 -9.45
N SER A 317 -0.11 -6.35 -8.96
CA SER A 317 -0.33 -5.44 -7.83
C SER A 317 0.28 -5.98 -6.54
N GLU A 318 0.15 -7.29 -6.27
CA GLU A 318 0.77 -7.95 -5.11
C GLU A 318 2.30 -7.91 -5.18
N LEU A 319 2.88 -8.22 -6.34
CA LEU A 319 4.33 -8.16 -6.56
C LEU A 319 4.87 -6.72 -6.40
N LEU A 320 4.10 -5.72 -6.84
CA LEU A 320 4.43 -4.30 -6.62
C LEU A 320 4.21 -3.84 -5.17
N ALA A 321 3.44 -4.58 -4.37
CA ALA A 321 3.21 -4.31 -2.96
C ALA A 321 4.27 -4.94 -2.04
N ILE A 322 5.11 -5.85 -2.54
CA ILE A 322 6.23 -6.44 -1.78
C ILE A 322 7.07 -5.36 -1.06
N PRO A 323 7.49 -4.24 -1.71
CA PRO A 323 8.09 -3.06 -1.04
C PRO A 323 7.40 -2.63 0.25
N GLY A 324 6.07 -2.50 0.21
CA GLY A 324 5.26 -2.14 1.38
C GLY A 324 5.27 -3.23 2.44
N ASN A 325 5.32 -4.51 2.06
CA ASN A 325 5.44 -5.62 2.99
C ASN A 325 6.82 -5.69 3.65
N PHE A 326 7.90 -5.32 2.95
CA PHE A 326 9.22 -5.18 3.58
C PHE A 326 9.24 -4.10 4.66
N GLN A 327 8.62 -2.95 4.36
CA GLN A 327 8.50 -1.89 5.34
C GLN A 327 7.62 -2.36 6.50
N LYS A 328 6.46 -2.97 6.26
CA LYS A 328 5.59 -3.57 7.29
C LYS A 328 6.29 -4.62 8.16
N ALA A 329 7.16 -5.45 7.57
CA ALA A 329 7.94 -6.47 8.28
C ALA A 329 9.11 -5.85 9.08
N ALA A 330 9.59 -4.67 8.69
CA ALA A 330 10.60 -3.90 9.41
C ALA A 330 10.02 -2.76 10.29
N GLU A 331 8.69 -2.56 10.27
CA GLU A 331 7.95 -1.37 10.74
C GLU A 331 7.76 -1.36 12.26
N LEU A 332 8.90 -1.31 12.95
CA LEU A 332 8.95 -0.64 14.22
C LEU A 332 8.47 0.80 14.01
N PRO A 333 7.51 1.32 14.82
CA PRO A 333 7.05 2.69 14.68
C PRO A 333 8.24 3.63 14.86
N VAL A 334 8.85 4.12 13.78
CA VAL A 334 10.03 5.00 13.91
C VAL A 334 9.58 6.44 14.15
N VAL A 335 8.52 6.87 13.47
CA VAL A 335 7.98 8.23 13.56
C VAL A 335 7.42 8.49 14.97
N GLY A 336 7.86 9.60 15.57
CA GLY A 336 7.51 10.02 16.93
C GLY A 336 8.43 9.47 18.01
N LEU A 337 9.32 8.53 17.68
CA LEU A 337 10.26 7.95 18.64
C LEU A 337 11.61 8.64 18.61
N SER A 338 12.18 8.85 19.79
CA SER A 338 13.60 9.13 19.95
C SER A 338 14.42 7.85 19.71
N LYS A 339 15.73 8.01 19.59
CA LYS A 339 16.66 6.88 19.44
C LYS A 339 16.50 5.82 20.56
N SER A 340 16.35 6.24 21.81
CA SER A 340 16.19 5.33 22.96
C SER A 340 14.83 4.64 23.00
N GLU A 341 13.77 5.31 22.55
CA GLU A 341 12.42 4.72 22.41
C GLU A 341 12.39 3.68 21.27
N LEU A 342 13.07 3.98 20.16
CA LEU A 342 13.25 3.02 19.05
C LEU A 342 14.01 1.76 19.48
N GLU A 343 15.04 1.90 20.33
CA GLU A 343 15.76 0.77 20.92
C GLU A 343 14.84 -0.09 21.83
N GLN A 344 13.93 0.53 22.58
CA GLN A 344 12.95 -0.21 23.40
C GLN A 344 11.95 -0.97 22.54
N VAL A 345 11.45 -0.34 21.48
CA VAL A 345 10.58 -0.96 20.48
C VAL A 345 11.26 -2.16 19.81
N ARG A 346 12.57 -2.07 19.53
CA ARG A 346 13.36 -3.21 19.02
C ARG A 346 13.50 -4.33 20.02
N ARG A 347 13.78 -4.02 21.29
CA ARG A 347 13.83 -5.04 22.36
C ARG A 347 12.49 -5.76 22.49
N ALA A 348 11.38 -5.02 22.40
CA ALA A 348 10.04 -5.58 22.39
C ALA A 348 9.83 -6.53 21.20
N HIS A 349 10.23 -6.13 19.99
CA HIS A 349 10.15 -7.00 18.81
C HIS A 349 11.04 -8.25 18.92
N ALA A 350 12.27 -8.09 19.43
CA ALA A 350 13.22 -9.18 19.59
C ALA A 350 12.74 -10.28 20.57
N VAL A 351 11.85 -9.94 21.52
CA VAL A 351 11.20 -10.92 22.40
C VAL A 351 9.87 -11.46 21.85
N GLY A 352 9.59 -11.21 20.56
CA GLY A 352 8.45 -11.77 19.83
C GLY A 352 7.16 -10.94 19.86
N LEU A 353 7.20 -9.68 20.32
CA LEU A 353 6.02 -8.81 20.20
C LEU A 353 5.82 -8.41 18.73
N ASN A 354 4.60 -8.60 18.24
CA ASN A 354 4.25 -8.22 16.87
C ASN A 354 4.08 -6.70 16.71
N THR A 355 4.05 -6.21 15.47
CA THR A 355 3.94 -4.78 15.15
C THR A 355 2.71 -4.10 15.77
N GLN A 356 1.58 -4.81 15.87
CA GLN A 356 0.36 -4.28 16.47
C GLN A 356 0.50 -4.09 17.99
N GLN A 357 1.08 -5.07 18.69
CA GLN A 357 1.39 -4.99 20.13
C GLN A 357 2.38 -3.87 20.42
N ILE A 358 3.40 -3.70 19.57
CA ILE A 358 4.37 -2.61 19.68
C ILE A 358 3.70 -1.25 19.47
N ARG A 359 2.85 -1.11 18.44
CA ARG A 359 2.12 0.15 18.18
C ARG A 359 1.17 0.51 19.32
N ALA A 360 0.47 -0.48 19.89
CA ALA A 360 -0.42 -0.29 21.03
C ALA A 360 0.30 0.30 22.26
N ILE A 361 1.58 -0.05 22.46
CA ILE A 361 2.40 0.48 23.54
C ILE A 361 2.85 1.93 23.25
N TRP A 362 3.14 2.29 22.00
CA TRP A 362 3.96 3.49 21.70
C TRP A 362 3.26 4.62 20.93
N GLN A 363 2.32 4.33 20.04
CA GLN A 363 1.59 5.38 19.30
C GLN A 363 0.58 6.15 20.16
N PRO A 364 -0.22 5.50 21.02
CA PRO A 364 -1.21 6.20 21.82
C PRO A 364 -0.58 7.21 22.78
N GLU A 365 0.54 6.87 23.42
CA GLU A 365 1.14 7.75 24.43
C GLU A 365 1.76 8.99 23.79
N SER A 366 2.38 8.88 22.62
CA SER A 366 2.95 10.04 21.91
C SER A 366 1.85 11.01 21.44
N LEU A 367 0.74 10.49 20.91
CA LEU A 367 -0.41 11.32 20.52
C LEU A 367 -1.12 11.92 21.73
N ALA A 368 -1.31 11.14 22.80
CA ALA A 368 -1.91 11.62 24.04
C ALA A 368 -1.05 12.72 24.68
N GLN A 369 0.28 12.59 24.67
CA GLN A 369 1.19 13.63 25.16
C GLN A 369 1.11 14.91 24.35
N LEU A 370 1.06 14.83 23.01
CA LEU A 370 0.87 16.00 22.16
C LEU A 370 -0.45 16.70 22.45
N GLU A 371 -1.52 15.93 22.63
CA GLU A 371 -2.85 16.47 22.87
C GLU A 371 -2.98 17.08 24.28
N ARG A 372 -2.46 16.40 25.31
CA ARG A 372 -2.33 16.95 26.68
C ARG A 372 -1.48 18.23 26.67
N LYS A 373 -0.42 18.28 25.87
CA LYS A 373 0.38 19.49 25.72
C LYS A 373 -0.43 20.63 25.11
N ARG A 374 -1.21 20.40 24.06
CA ARG A 374 -2.09 21.43 23.48
C ARG A 374 -3.11 21.96 24.48
N ILE A 375 -3.70 21.08 25.29
CA ILE A 375 -4.59 21.47 26.39
C ILE A 375 -3.84 22.36 27.40
N SER A 376 -2.60 22.01 27.74
CA SER A 376 -1.77 22.78 28.68
C SER A 376 -1.27 24.11 28.11
N ASP A 377 -1.00 24.17 26.81
CA ASP A 377 -0.49 25.37 26.12
C ASP A 377 -1.62 26.41 25.93
N ASP A 378 -2.89 25.97 25.86
CA ASP A 378 -4.08 26.82 25.76
C ASP A 378 -5.23 26.32 26.68
N PRO A 379 -5.11 26.51 28.01
CA PRO A 379 -6.07 25.98 28.97
C PRO A 379 -7.42 26.70 28.93
N ASP A 380 -7.45 27.96 28.50
CA ASP A 380 -8.67 28.78 28.46
C ASP A 380 -9.40 28.74 27.11
N GLY A 381 -8.71 28.39 26.02
CA GLY A 381 -9.29 28.15 24.71
C GLY A 381 -9.50 26.66 24.48
N TYR A 382 -8.54 26.02 23.80
CA TYR A 382 -8.62 24.62 23.39
C TYR A 382 -8.98 23.67 24.54
N GLY A 383 -8.34 23.84 25.71
CA GLY A 383 -8.55 23.03 26.91
C GLY A 383 -9.94 23.14 27.56
N LYS A 384 -10.73 24.17 27.25
CA LYS A 384 -12.13 24.31 27.69
C LYS A 384 -13.16 23.78 26.69
N THR A 385 -12.72 23.29 25.53
CA THR A 385 -13.62 22.64 24.56
C THR A 385 -13.65 21.14 24.79
N TRP A 386 -14.75 20.49 24.40
CA TRP A 386 -14.87 19.04 24.54
C TRP A 386 -13.99 18.23 23.55
N ARG A 387 -13.59 18.85 22.43
CA ARG A 387 -12.86 18.21 21.31
C ARG A 387 -11.57 17.49 21.72
N PRO A 388 -10.62 18.12 22.43
CA PRO A 388 -9.40 17.43 22.84
C PRO A 388 -9.67 16.18 23.70
N TYR A 389 -10.70 16.22 24.54
CA TYR A 389 -11.05 15.09 25.39
C TYR A 389 -11.74 13.96 24.62
N ARG A 390 -12.50 14.25 23.57
CA ARG A 390 -12.94 13.21 22.63
C ARG A 390 -11.75 12.55 21.94
N VAL A 391 -10.77 13.33 21.50
CA VAL A 391 -9.55 12.81 20.85
C VAL A 391 -8.73 11.95 21.81
N LEU A 392 -8.51 12.42 23.04
CA LEU A 392 -7.85 11.65 24.09
C LEU A 392 -8.62 10.36 24.43
N GLY A 393 -9.95 10.42 24.49
CA GLY A 393 -10.80 9.24 24.66
C GLY A 393 -10.55 8.19 23.58
N GLY A 394 -10.52 8.60 22.30
CA GLY A 394 -10.23 7.69 21.19
C GLY A 394 -8.81 7.14 21.20
N ILE A 395 -7.83 7.96 21.59
CA ILE A 395 -6.43 7.52 21.74
C ILE A 395 -6.30 6.46 22.84
N ASP A 396 -6.89 6.69 24.01
CA ASP A 396 -6.86 5.75 25.12
C ASP A 396 -7.65 4.48 24.82
N TRP A 397 -8.77 4.59 24.10
CA TRP A 397 -9.56 3.48 23.59
C TRP A 397 -8.71 2.53 22.73
N HIS A 398 -8.08 3.06 21.66
CA HIS A 398 -7.21 2.27 20.80
C HIS A 398 -5.94 1.77 21.51
N GLY A 399 -5.52 2.44 22.58
CA GLY A 399 -4.44 1.99 23.46
C GLY A 399 -4.85 0.94 24.50
N GLY A 400 -6.11 0.49 24.49
CA GLY A 400 -6.63 -0.49 25.46
C GLY A 400 -6.80 0.05 26.88
N ARG A 401 -6.73 1.36 27.09
CA ARG A 401 -6.88 2.05 28.39
C ARG A 401 -8.32 2.50 28.59
N PHE A 402 -9.25 1.55 28.63
CA PHE A 402 -10.70 1.83 28.58
C PHE A 402 -11.21 2.70 29.72
N GLU A 403 -10.72 2.52 30.97
CA GLU A 403 -11.09 3.37 32.10
C GLU A 403 -10.69 4.84 31.89
N ALA A 404 -9.50 5.08 31.32
CA ALA A 404 -9.03 6.43 31.01
C ALA A 404 -9.82 7.04 29.85
N ALA A 405 -10.14 6.23 28.83
CA ALA A 405 -11.01 6.63 27.74
C ALA A 405 -12.39 7.11 28.24
N VAL A 406 -13.03 6.35 29.14
CA VAL A 406 -14.30 6.73 29.78
C VAL A 406 -14.19 8.07 30.48
N GLU A 407 -13.13 8.32 31.26
CA GLU A 407 -12.97 9.59 31.97
C GLU A 407 -12.78 10.78 31.01
N HIS A 408 -12.06 10.57 29.91
CA HIS A 408 -11.93 11.58 28.87
C HIS A 408 -13.27 11.86 28.16
N TYR A 409 -14.07 10.84 27.84
CA TYR A 409 -15.41 11.05 27.28
C TYR A 409 -16.36 11.74 28.26
N ARG A 410 -16.33 11.39 29.55
CA ARG A 410 -17.09 12.12 30.60
C ARG A 410 -16.65 13.57 30.71
N THR A 411 -15.36 13.85 30.56
CA THR A 411 -14.85 15.23 30.53
C THR A 411 -15.36 15.98 29.30
N ALA A 412 -15.33 15.35 28.12
CA ALA A 412 -15.93 15.91 26.91
C ALA A 412 -17.42 16.22 27.11
N GLN A 413 -18.18 15.31 27.72
CA GLN A 413 -19.59 15.50 28.02
C GLN A 413 -19.83 16.70 28.97
N ARG A 414 -19.04 16.82 30.05
CA ARG A 414 -19.09 17.98 30.97
C ARG A 414 -18.78 19.31 30.27
N LEU A 415 -17.99 19.28 29.20
CA LEU A 415 -17.65 20.43 28.36
C LEU A 415 -18.61 20.61 27.16
N GLY A 416 -19.77 19.93 27.19
CA GLY A 416 -20.86 20.14 26.24
C GLY A 416 -20.84 19.23 25.01
N ALA A 417 -20.06 18.15 24.98
CA ALA A 417 -20.24 17.12 23.96
C ALA A 417 -21.63 16.46 24.11
N THR A 418 -22.33 16.30 22.99
CA THR A 418 -23.64 15.65 22.92
C THR A 418 -23.49 14.13 22.75
N VAL A 419 -24.61 13.40 22.87
CA VAL A 419 -24.67 11.96 22.54
C VAL A 419 -24.24 11.71 21.09
N GLN A 420 -24.56 12.61 20.16
CA GLN A 420 -24.13 12.49 18.77
C GLN A 420 -22.60 12.67 18.61
N ASP A 421 -21.96 13.46 19.48
CA ASP A 421 -20.52 13.73 19.37
C ASP A 421 -19.66 12.55 19.84
N ILE A 422 -20.08 11.85 20.90
CA ILE A 422 -19.26 10.86 21.62
C ILE A 422 -20.00 9.59 22.07
N GLY A 423 -21.33 9.51 21.95
CA GLY A 423 -22.16 8.50 22.62
C GLY A 423 -21.79 7.07 22.25
N SER A 424 -21.65 6.78 20.95
CA SER A 424 -21.24 5.45 20.47
C SER A 424 -19.85 5.04 20.98
N GLN A 425 -18.87 5.95 20.89
CA GLN A 425 -17.51 5.74 21.42
C GLN A 425 -17.49 5.57 22.94
N MET A 426 -18.29 6.34 23.67
CA MET A 426 -18.41 6.27 25.12
C MET A 426 -19.12 4.97 25.56
N CYS A 427 -20.13 4.52 24.83
CA CYS A 427 -20.79 3.24 25.06
C CYS A 427 -19.77 2.09 24.95
N GLU A 428 -18.96 2.09 23.91
CA GLU A 428 -17.91 1.09 23.73
C GLU A 428 -16.86 1.16 24.84
N ALA A 429 -16.41 2.37 25.17
CA ALA A 429 -15.52 2.66 26.30
C ALA A 429 -16.02 2.07 27.62
N LEU A 430 -17.29 2.31 27.96
CA LEU A 430 -17.94 1.81 29.16
C LEU A 430 -18.07 0.28 29.13
N MET A 431 -18.49 -0.28 27.99
CA MET A 431 -18.66 -1.73 27.83
C MET A 431 -17.33 -2.45 28.08
N PHE A 432 -16.24 -1.98 27.48
CA PHE A 432 -14.93 -2.62 27.67
C PHE A 432 -14.21 -2.20 28.96
N ALA A 433 -14.59 -1.10 29.60
CA ALA A 433 -14.21 -0.82 30.99
C ALA A 433 -14.96 -1.73 32.00
N GLY A 434 -15.96 -2.48 31.54
CA GLY A 434 -16.78 -3.37 32.37
C GLY A 434 -17.87 -2.64 33.15
N GLU A 435 -18.29 -1.46 32.71
CA GLU A 435 -19.39 -0.65 33.27
C GLU A 435 -20.69 -0.89 32.48
N TYR A 436 -21.16 -2.14 32.41
CA TYR A 436 -22.19 -2.57 31.47
C TYR A 436 -23.54 -1.85 31.62
N ALA A 437 -24.02 -1.63 32.85
CA ALA A 437 -25.29 -0.94 33.06
C ALA A 437 -25.25 0.52 32.58
N GLU A 438 -24.10 1.19 32.69
CA GLU A 438 -23.93 2.54 32.15
C GLU A 438 -23.77 2.52 30.63
N ALA A 439 -23.04 1.53 30.09
CA ALA A 439 -22.95 1.30 28.66
C ALA A 439 -24.34 1.07 28.05
N GLN A 440 -25.22 0.30 28.70
CA GLN A 440 -26.59 0.05 28.23
C GLN A 440 -27.40 1.33 28.13
N ARG A 441 -27.39 2.18 29.18
CA ARG A 441 -28.08 3.47 29.14
C ARG A 441 -27.54 4.36 28.02
N MET A 442 -26.22 4.44 27.87
CA MET A 442 -25.60 5.21 26.78
C MET A 442 -26.00 4.66 25.40
N CYS A 443 -26.04 3.34 25.24
CA CYS A 443 -26.47 2.68 24.01
C CYS A 443 -27.94 3.02 23.67
N GLU A 444 -28.81 3.01 24.68
CA GLU A 444 -30.21 3.38 24.53
C GLU A 444 -30.37 4.86 24.14
N ASP A 445 -29.57 5.75 24.74
CA ASP A 445 -29.53 7.16 24.38
C ASP A 445 -29.04 7.38 22.93
N VAL A 446 -28.00 6.65 22.50
CA VAL A 446 -27.48 6.71 21.12
C VAL A 446 -28.53 6.26 20.12
N ILE A 447 -29.20 5.14 20.37
CA ILE A 447 -30.27 4.62 19.50
C ILE A 447 -31.46 5.59 19.46
N ALA A 448 -31.78 6.25 20.58
CA ALA A 448 -32.89 7.20 20.64
C ALA A 448 -32.60 8.53 19.90
N GLN A 449 -31.34 8.96 19.85
CA GLN A 449 -30.95 10.30 19.38
C GLN A 449 -30.20 10.31 18.04
N GLY A 450 -29.62 9.18 17.62
CA GLY A 450 -28.74 9.06 16.46
C GLY A 450 -29.39 8.37 15.26
N PRO A 451 -28.75 8.45 14.08
CA PRO A 451 -29.03 7.50 13.01
C PRO A 451 -28.68 6.09 13.52
N ASN A 452 -29.60 5.14 13.39
CA ASN A 452 -29.39 3.77 13.83
C ASN A 452 -28.24 3.13 13.04
N GLU A 453 -27.02 3.15 13.58
CA GLU A 453 -25.92 2.36 13.06
C GLU A 453 -26.09 0.91 13.50
N TRP A 454 -25.88 -0.04 12.59
CA TRP A 454 -26.05 -1.47 12.87
C TRP A 454 -25.19 -1.92 14.07
N GLN A 455 -24.05 -1.26 14.28
CA GLN A 455 -23.14 -1.52 15.40
C GLN A 455 -23.81 -1.28 16.76
N ASP A 456 -24.65 -0.25 16.89
CA ASP A 456 -25.32 0.05 18.16
C ASP A 456 -26.38 -1.01 18.50
N MET A 457 -27.04 -1.58 17.48
CA MET A 457 -27.95 -2.71 17.68
C MET A 457 -27.21 -3.97 18.16
N PHE A 458 -26.02 -4.23 17.64
CA PHE A 458 -25.19 -5.36 18.07
C PHE A 458 -24.63 -5.13 19.49
N ARG A 459 -24.20 -3.90 19.82
CA ARG A 459 -23.82 -3.51 21.19
C ARG A 459 -24.97 -3.72 22.17
N LYS A 460 -26.19 -3.31 21.81
CA LYS A 460 -27.39 -3.54 22.64
C LYS A 460 -27.64 -5.04 22.88
N ALA A 461 -27.48 -5.88 21.86
CA ALA A 461 -27.63 -7.33 22.00
C ALA A 461 -26.60 -7.94 22.97
N ILE A 462 -25.33 -7.51 22.89
CA ILE A 462 -24.28 -7.91 23.84
C ILE A 462 -24.66 -7.49 25.26
N LEU A 463 -25.00 -6.21 25.46
CA LEU A 463 -25.30 -5.66 26.78
C LEU A 463 -26.53 -6.31 27.40
N TYR A 464 -27.56 -6.61 26.61
CA TYR A 464 -28.72 -7.38 27.06
C TYR A 464 -28.29 -8.76 27.58
N GLU A 465 -27.48 -9.51 26.85
CA GLU A 465 -27.03 -10.83 27.31
C GLU A 465 -26.15 -10.73 28.57
N VAL A 466 -25.23 -9.76 28.62
CA VAL A 466 -24.35 -9.55 29.78
C VAL A 466 -25.15 -9.20 31.04
N ILE A 467 -26.10 -8.27 30.93
CA ILE A 467 -26.84 -7.77 32.09
C ILE A 467 -27.98 -8.73 32.47
N GLU A 468 -28.85 -9.08 31.52
CA GLU A 468 -30.05 -9.86 31.80
C GLU A 468 -29.77 -11.37 31.95
N GLN A 469 -28.86 -11.93 31.13
CA GLN A 469 -28.61 -13.38 31.16
C GLN A 469 -27.45 -13.75 32.10
N PHE A 470 -26.44 -12.89 32.23
CA PHE A 470 -25.35 -13.13 33.16
C PHE A 470 -25.49 -12.41 34.50
N GLY A 471 -26.41 -11.46 34.65
CA GLY A 471 -26.60 -10.71 35.90
C GLY A 471 -25.43 -9.78 36.20
N LEU A 472 -24.76 -9.27 35.17
CA LEU A 472 -23.55 -8.46 35.30
C LEU A 472 -23.82 -7.00 34.96
N GLU A 473 -24.03 -6.17 35.97
CA GLU A 473 -24.08 -4.71 35.79
C GLU A 473 -22.69 -4.08 35.71
N ARG A 474 -21.71 -4.68 36.40
CA ARG A 474 -20.31 -4.25 36.43
C ARG A 474 -19.36 -5.43 36.61
N GLN A 475 -18.19 -5.39 35.97
CA GLN A 475 -17.16 -6.41 36.12
C GLN A 475 -15.77 -5.82 35.98
N LYS A 476 -14.87 -6.13 36.92
CA LYS A 476 -13.44 -5.85 36.73
C LYS A 476 -12.85 -6.89 35.77
N ARG A 477 -12.70 -6.50 34.51
CA ARG A 477 -12.20 -7.39 33.45
C ARG A 477 -10.72 -7.70 33.64
N ARG A 478 -10.31 -8.93 33.30
CA ARG A 478 -8.91 -9.34 33.25
C ARG A 478 -8.63 -9.90 31.86
N TRP A 479 -7.78 -9.21 31.10
CA TRP A 479 -7.39 -9.68 29.78
C TRP A 479 -6.68 -11.02 29.87
N ARG A 480 -7.07 -11.97 29.03
CA ARG A 480 -6.53 -13.33 29.00
C ARG A 480 -5.59 -13.47 27.80
N ARG A 481 -4.50 -14.25 27.95
CA ARG A 481 -3.68 -14.69 26.82
C ARG A 481 -4.34 -15.89 26.13
N GLU A 482 -4.28 -15.92 24.80
CA GLU A 482 -5.08 -16.71 23.85
C GLU A 482 -4.81 -18.25 23.82
N ASP A 483 -4.14 -18.84 24.80
CA ASP A 483 -3.63 -20.22 24.67
C ASP A 483 -4.68 -21.34 24.89
N ILE A 484 -5.97 -21.11 24.63
CA ILE A 484 -7.00 -22.13 24.79
C ILE A 484 -7.75 -22.36 23.49
N THR A 485 -7.35 -23.39 22.76
CA THR A 485 -8.20 -24.06 21.78
C THR A 485 -9.24 -24.87 22.54
N VAL A 486 -10.51 -24.54 22.34
CA VAL A 486 -11.62 -25.15 23.05
C VAL A 486 -12.43 -26.01 22.09
N THR A 487 -12.55 -27.31 22.38
CA THR A 487 -13.52 -28.19 21.71
C THR A 487 -14.91 -28.03 22.35
N VAL A 488 -15.96 -28.02 21.54
CA VAL A 488 -17.35 -27.78 21.99
C VAL A 488 -17.92 -29.04 22.64
N SER A 489 -18.26 -28.96 23.93
CA SER A 489 -18.96 -29.98 24.73
C SER A 489 -19.93 -29.30 25.72
N ASP A 490 -20.84 -30.03 26.36
CA ASP A 490 -21.76 -29.47 27.37
C ASP A 490 -21.02 -28.86 28.55
N ASP A 491 -19.94 -29.51 28.98
CA ASP A 491 -19.04 -29.00 30.00
C ASP A 491 -18.35 -27.72 29.54
N THR A 492 -18.05 -27.63 28.25
CA THR A 492 -17.46 -26.44 27.62
C THR A 492 -18.42 -25.25 27.65
N ILE A 493 -19.71 -25.44 27.35
CA ILE A 493 -20.71 -24.35 27.38
C ILE A 493 -20.88 -23.81 28.81
N HIS A 494 -20.99 -24.71 29.80
CA HIS A 494 -21.06 -24.30 31.20
C HIS A 494 -19.78 -23.61 31.66
N ALA A 495 -18.62 -24.07 31.17
CA ALA A 495 -17.34 -23.42 31.44
C ALA A 495 -17.27 -22.02 30.80
N ALA A 496 -17.74 -21.84 29.57
CA ALA A 496 -17.80 -20.55 28.87
C ALA A 496 -18.69 -19.56 29.63
N LYS A 497 -19.93 -19.93 30.00
CA LYS A 497 -20.81 -19.06 30.81
C LYS A 497 -20.19 -18.70 32.16
N ARG A 498 -19.54 -19.66 32.82
CA ARG A 498 -18.84 -19.42 34.09
C ARG A 498 -17.65 -18.47 33.91
N HIS A 499 -16.95 -18.57 32.79
CA HIS A 499 -15.82 -17.72 32.44
C HIS A 499 -16.26 -16.27 32.19
N LEU A 500 -17.26 -16.07 31.32
CA LEU A 500 -17.84 -14.76 31.03
C LEU A 500 -18.29 -14.06 32.32
N ARG A 501 -18.93 -14.79 33.24
CA ARG A 501 -19.35 -14.27 34.54
C ARG A 501 -18.21 -13.83 35.45
N ARG A 502 -17.11 -14.60 35.50
CA ARG A 502 -16.08 -14.44 36.53
C ARG A 502 -14.86 -13.64 36.09
N THR A 503 -14.57 -13.57 34.79
CA THR A 503 -13.25 -13.13 34.31
C THR A 503 -13.35 -12.04 33.27
N ASP A 504 -14.08 -12.29 32.18
CA ASP A 504 -14.23 -11.32 31.09
C ASP A 504 -15.53 -11.59 30.33
N ALA A 505 -16.54 -10.73 30.49
CA ALA A 505 -17.84 -10.89 29.84
C ALA A 505 -17.80 -10.62 28.32
N LEU A 506 -16.68 -10.17 27.77
CA LEU A 506 -16.50 -9.91 26.34
C LEU A 506 -15.45 -10.84 25.70
N ASP A 507 -15.13 -11.98 26.34
CA ASP A 507 -14.18 -12.96 25.80
C ASP A 507 -14.71 -13.60 24.50
N VAL A 508 -14.06 -13.27 23.38
CA VAL A 508 -14.48 -13.65 22.02
C VAL A 508 -14.64 -15.17 21.85
N VAL A 509 -13.70 -15.94 22.41
CA VAL A 509 -13.70 -17.41 22.30
C VAL A 509 -14.90 -17.99 23.03
N SER A 510 -15.20 -17.50 24.23
CA SER A 510 -16.36 -17.94 25.00
C SER A 510 -17.69 -17.60 24.30
N TRP A 511 -17.80 -16.43 23.67
CA TRP A 511 -18.98 -16.09 22.86
C TRP A 511 -19.13 -16.97 21.63
N SER A 512 -18.02 -17.30 20.97
CA SER A 512 -18.02 -18.23 19.84
C SER A 512 -18.52 -19.61 20.26
N VAL A 513 -18.04 -20.15 21.39
CA VAL A 513 -18.53 -21.42 21.96
C VAL A 513 -20.03 -21.36 22.25
N LEU A 514 -20.55 -20.25 22.76
CA LEU A 514 -21.98 -20.10 23.03
C LEU A 514 -22.81 -20.04 21.74
N ALA A 515 -22.32 -19.39 20.69
CA ALA A 515 -23.01 -19.35 19.40
C ALA A 515 -23.09 -20.74 18.74
N HIS A 516 -22.09 -21.60 18.98
CA HIS A 516 -22.06 -22.99 18.47
C HIS A 516 -23.04 -23.93 19.17
N ASP A 517 -23.65 -23.54 20.29
CA ASP A 517 -24.70 -24.34 20.94
C ASP A 517 -26.02 -24.24 20.15
N VAL A 518 -26.02 -24.59 18.86
CA VAL A 518 -27.16 -24.49 17.92
C VAL A 518 -28.33 -25.42 18.30
N ARG A 519 -28.29 -26.07 19.46
CA ARG A 519 -29.45 -26.76 20.02
C ARG A 519 -30.58 -25.75 20.29
N ARG A 520 -31.83 -26.24 20.29
CA ARG A 520 -33.04 -25.43 20.53
C ARG A 520 -32.90 -24.61 21.82
N GLY A 521 -32.62 -23.31 21.70
CA GLY A 521 -32.54 -22.40 22.86
C GLY A 521 -31.49 -21.31 22.77
N THR A 522 -30.54 -21.37 21.84
CA THR A 522 -29.59 -20.26 21.65
C THR A 522 -30.32 -19.02 21.15
N ARG A 523 -30.14 -17.92 21.88
CA ARG A 523 -30.82 -16.66 21.60
C ARG A 523 -30.14 -15.98 20.43
N LEU A 524 -30.94 -15.33 19.59
CA LEU A 524 -30.46 -14.53 18.47
C LEU A 524 -29.49 -13.42 18.92
N SER A 525 -29.73 -12.83 20.10
CA SER A 525 -28.83 -11.89 20.75
C SER A 525 -27.44 -12.48 21.05
N THR A 526 -27.34 -13.75 21.41
CA THR A 526 -26.06 -14.45 21.61
C THR A 526 -25.29 -14.59 20.29
N ILE A 527 -25.98 -14.92 19.20
CA ILE A 527 -25.38 -15.07 17.87
C ILE A 527 -24.90 -13.69 17.37
N MET A 528 -25.73 -12.65 17.50
CA MET A 528 -25.35 -11.27 17.17
C MET A 528 -24.15 -10.78 17.98
N ALA A 529 -24.13 -11.07 19.28
CA ALA A 529 -23.01 -10.72 20.16
C ALA A 529 -21.70 -11.39 19.72
N SER A 530 -21.77 -12.67 19.35
CA SER A 530 -20.61 -13.40 18.83
C SER A 530 -20.11 -12.83 17.50
N ALA A 531 -21.03 -12.48 16.59
CA ALA A 531 -20.69 -11.89 15.30
C ALA A 531 -19.99 -10.53 15.47
N TYR A 532 -20.45 -9.70 16.41
CA TYR A 532 -19.81 -8.42 16.73
C TYR A 532 -18.40 -8.60 17.32
N LEU A 533 -18.28 -9.43 18.36
CA LEU A 533 -17.06 -9.52 19.16
C LEU A 533 -15.93 -10.28 18.44
N GLY A 534 -16.28 -11.26 17.61
CA GLY A 534 -15.31 -12.15 17.00
C GLY A 534 -15.07 -11.98 15.51
N GLN A 535 -15.91 -11.23 14.81
CA GLN A 535 -15.88 -11.11 13.33
C GLN A 535 -15.71 -12.47 12.61
N SER A 536 -16.11 -13.59 13.22
CA SER A 536 -15.85 -14.89 12.63
C SER A 536 -16.88 -15.21 11.55
N GLY A 537 -16.41 -15.69 10.40
CA GLY A 537 -17.27 -16.17 9.30
C GLY A 537 -18.41 -17.06 9.78
N LEU A 538 -18.15 -17.98 10.72
CA LEU A 538 -19.18 -18.88 11.25
C LEU A 538 -20.29 -18.18 12.07
N ALA A 539 -19.97 -17.20 12.91
CA ALA A 539 -21.01 -16.47 13.65
C ALA A 539 -21.89 -15.65 12.70
N TRP A 540 -21.28 -15.08 11.66
CA TRP A 540 -21.99 -14.39 10.58
C TRP A 540 -22.81 -15.33 9.72
N PHE A 541 -22.32 -16.53 9.43
CA PHE A 541 -23.05 -17.58 8.72
C PHE A 541 -24.31 -17.99 9.48
N LEU A 542 -24.19 -18.28 10.79
CA LEU A 542 -25.33 -18.64 11.64
C LEU A 542 -26.36 -17.50 11.72
N LEU A 543 -25.89 -16.25 11.88
CA LEU A 543 -26.75 -15.07 11.91
C LEU A 543 -27.51 -14.90 10.60
N THR A 544 -26.80 -15.06 9.47
CA THR A 544 -27.35 -14.97 8.12
C THR A 544 -28.41 -16.04 7.89
N CYS A 545 -28.12 -17.30 8.23
CA CYS A 545 -29.08 -18.40 8.10
C CYS A 545 -30.38 -18.12 8.88
N GLN A 546 -30.25 -17.56 10.09
CA GLN A 546 -31.40 -17.22 10.92
C GLN A 546 -32.22 -16.07 10.30
N VAL A 547 -31.55 -14.99 9.89
CA VAL A 547 -32.19 -13.73 9.46
C VAL A 547 -32.69 -13.79 8.01
N ALA A 548 -32.10 -14.62 7.15
CA ALA A 548 -32.58 -14.83 5.78
C ALA A 548 -34.01 -15.39 5.72
N SER A 549 -34.46 -16.06 6.79
CA SER A 549 -35.83 -16.53 6.93
C SER A 549 -36.84 -15.44 7.32
N PHE A 550 -36.37 -14.25 7.73
CA PHE A 550 -37.23 -13.16 8.18
C PHE A 550 -37.83 -12.40 7.00
N PRO A 551 -39.04 -11.82 7.13
CA PRO A 551 -39.60 -10.93 6.10
C PRO A 551 -38.65 -9.75 5.78
N ASP A 552 -38.70 -9.22 4.56
CA ASP A 552 -37.86 -8.08 4.14
C ASP A 552 -38.09 -6.80 4.96
N GLU A 553 -39.28 -6.65 5.55
CA GLU A 553 -39.64 -5.53 6.42
C GLU A 553 -39.07 -5.66 7.85
N GLU A 554 -38.50 -6.83 8.20
CA GLU A 554 -37.95 -7.06 9.53
C GLU A 554 -36.69 -6.21 9.73
N PRO A 555 -36.65 -5.29 10.71
CA PRO A 555 -35.55 -4.35 10.88
C PRO A 555 -34.19 -5.03 11.02
N LEU A 556 -34.15 -6.20 11.68
CA LEU A 556 -32.90 -6.93 11.87
C LEU A 556 -32.31 -7.46 10.55
N ARG A 557 -33.15 -7.78 9.56
CA ARG A 557 -32.69 -8.19 8.22
C ARG A 557 -31.97 -7.06 7.50
N GLY A 558 -32.49 -5.85 7.58
CA GLY A 558 -31.80 -4.65 7.08
C GLY A 558 -30.47 -4.40 7.77
N VAL A 559 -30.46 -4.47 9.11
CA VAL A 559 -29.25 -4.28 9.93
C VAL A 559 -28.14 -5.28 9.56
N VAL A 560 -28.46 -6.56 9.39
CA VAL A 560 -27.48 -7.58 8.98
C VAL A 560 -27.01 -7.35 7.54
N ALA A 561 -27.91 -6.96 6.64
CA ALA A 561 -27.55 -6.66 5.26
C ALA A 561 -26.56 -5.49 5.15
N ASP A 562 -26.80 -4.41 5.91
CA ASP A 562 -25.91 -3.25 5.94
C ASP A 562 -24.54 -3.62 6.52
N ALA A 563 -24.51 -4.42 7.60
CA ALA A 563 -23.26 -4.87 8.20
C ALA A 563 -22.42 -5.77 7.26
N LEU A 564 -23.06 -6.68 6.53
CA LEU A 564 -22.40 -7.50 5.51
C LEU A 564 -21.90 -6.65 4.33
N ALA A 565 -22.66 -5.66 3.89
CA ALA A 565 -22.26 -4.76 2.81
C ALA A 565 -21.01 -3.93 3.17
N GLU A 566 -20.82 -3.59 4.44
CA GLU A 566 -19.65 -2.87 4.93
C GLU A 566 -18.41 -3.76 5.16
N SER A 567 -18.56 -5.09 5.08
CA SER A 567 -17.51 -6.05 5.46
C SER A 567 -17.24 -7.12 4.38
N PRO A 568 -16.56 -6.77 3.27
CA PRO A 568 -16.30 -7.70 2.16
C PRO A 568 -15.52 -8.97 2.56
N GLU A 569 -14.64 -8.86 3.54
CA GLU A 569 -13.86 -10.00 4.05
C GLU A 569 -14.78 -11.03 4.72
N ILE A 570 -15.71 -10.57 5.55
CA ILE A 570 -16.70 -11.42 6.23
C ILE A 570 -17.62 -12.09 5.21
N VAL A 571 -18.01 -11.35 4.15
CA VAL A 571 -18.80 -11.91 3.05
C VAL A 571 -18.06 -13.06 2.37
N ALA A 572 -16.75 -12.92 2.12
CA ALA A 572 -15.96 -13.98 1.52
C ALA A 572 -15.89 -15.22 2.42
N GLU A 573 -15.64 -15.04 3.72
CA GLU A 573 -15.63 -16.15 4.70
C GLU A 573 -16.99 -16.85 4.79
N VAL A 574 -18.09 -16.09 4.88
CA VAL A 574 -19.44 -16.67 4.94
C VAL A 574 -19.78 -17.46 3.66
N LEU A 575 -19.33 -16.99 2.48
CA LEU A 575 -19.53 -17.70 1.22
C LEU A 575 -18.72 -18.99 1.16
N GLU A 576 -17.50 -19.01 1.70
CA GLU A 576 -16.68 -20.22 1.82
C GLU A 576 -17.39 -21.28 2.68
N GLU A 577 -17.98 -20.88 3.81
CA GLU A 577 -18.79 -21.78 4.67
C GLU A 577 -19.99 -22.38 3.91
N PHE A 578 -20.62 -21.63 2.99
CA PHE A 578 -21.68 -22.17 2.12
C PHE A 578 -21.18 -23.16 1.06
N GLU A 579 -19.89 -23.14 0.69
CA GLU A 579 -19.32 -24.13 -0.24
C GLU A 579 -19.07 -25.48 0.44
N GLU A 580 -18.80 -25.47 1.75
CA GLU A 580 -18.59 -26.68 2.54
C GLU A 580 -19.90 -27.41 2.89
N VAL A 581 -21.04 -26.69 2.90
CA VAL A 581 -22.35 -27.23 3.25
C VAL A 581 -23.17 -27.51 1.99
N ASP A 582 -23.26 -28.78 1.60
CA ASP A 582 -24.14 -29.22 0.51
C ASP A 582 -25.61 -29.22 0.96
N ALA A 583 -26.28 -28.07 0.85
CA ALA A 583 -27.68 -27.95 1.26
C ALA A 583 -28.48 -27.01 0.35
N HIS A 584 -29.35 -27.63 -0.45
CA HIS A 584 -30.46 -26.97 -1.14
C HIS A 584 -31.33 -26.09 -0.21
N GLU A 585 -31.31 -26.38 1.09
CA GLU A 585 -32.05 -25.71 2.16
C GLU A 585 -31.47 -24.35 2.54
N LEU A 586 -30.23 -24.04 2.15
CA LEU A 586 -29.54 -22.78 2.50
C LEU A 586 -29.46 -21.77 1.34
N ARG A 587 -30.14 -22.04 0.22
CA ARG A 587 -30.09 -21.19 -0.99
C ARG A 587 -30.52 -19.76 -0.71
N ASP A 588 -31.56 -19.56 0.09
CA ASP A 588 -32.08 -18.22 0.38
C ASP A 588 -31.07 -17.40 1.22
N ALA A 589 -30.37 -18.05 2.15
CA ALA A 589 -29.33 -17.40 2.96
C ALA A 589 -28.10 -17.05 2.13
N ARG A 590 -27.67 -17.95 1.23
CA ARG A 590 -26.58 -17.67 0.28
C ARG A 590 -26.92 -16.52 -0.65
N GLN A 591 -28.11 -16.53 -1.26
CA GLN A 591 -28.56 -15.47 -2.16
C GLN A 591 -28.58 -14.11 -1.43
N PHE A 592 -29.04 -14.08 -0.18
CA PHE A 592 -29.03 -12.87 0.64
C PHE A 592 -27.61 -12.29 0.82
N VAL A 593 -26.60 -13.14 1.06
CA VAL A 593 -25.19 -12.69 1.18
C VAL A 593 -24.65 -12.18 -0.16
N GLU A 594 -24.92 -12.90 -1.24
CA GLU A 594 -24.51 -12.49 -2.59
C GLU A 594 -25.12 -11.13 -2.98
N ASP A 595 -26.38 -10.88 -2.64
CA ASP A 595 -27.06 -9.61 -2.87
C ASP A 595 -26.42 -8.47 -2.07
N CYS A 596 -26.04 -8.71 -0.81
CA CYS A 596 -25.33 -7.74 0.03
C CYS A 596 -23.94 -7.41 -0.55
N SER A 597 -23.20 -8.41 -1.03
CA SER A 597 -21.91 -8.24 -1.71
C SER A 597 -22.02 -7.32 -2.93
N GLN A 598 -23.04 -7.54 -3.77
CA GLN A 598 -23.27 -6.73 -4.96
C GLN A 598 -23.61 -5.27 -4.62
N ARG A 599 -24.36 -5.02 -3.53
CA ARG A 599 -24.63 -3.66 -3.04
C ARG A 599 -23.34 -2.94 -2.64
N SER A 600 -22.45 -3.62 -1.92
CA SER A 600 -21.14 -3.08 -1.53
C SER A 600 -20.31 -2.63 -2.74
N ILE A 601 -20.21 -3.51 -3.75
CA ILE A 601 -19.50 -3.21 -5.01
C ILE A 601 -20.13 -2.01 -5.74
N ALA A 602 -21.46 -1.92 -5.76
CA ALA A 602 -22.17 -0.81 -6.38
C ALA A 602 -21.90 0.52 -5.63
N GLN A 603 -22.00 0.53 -4.30
CA GLN A 603 -21.72 1.70 -3.47
C GLN A 603 -20.28 2.21 -3.65
N ALA A 604 -19.30 1.29 -3.67
CA ALA A 604 -17.89 1.62 -3.90
C ALA A 604 -17.65 2.28 -5.27
N ARG A 605 -18.42 1.92 -6.29
CA ARG A 605 -18.34 2.53 -7.64
C ARG A 605 -19.00 3.90 -7.69
N THR A 606 -20.02 4.15 -6.89
CA THR A 606 -20.80 5.40 -6.92
C THR A 606 -20.27 6.47 -5.98
N SER A 607 -19.52 6.11 -4.92
CA SER A 607 -18.90 7.08 -4.02
C SER A 607 -17.81 7.86 -4.74
N PRO A 608 -18.00 9.16 -5.05
CA PRO A 608 -16.93 9.98 -5.59
C PRO A 608 -15.86 10.06 -4.51
N SER A 609 -14.63 9.63 -4.80
CA SER A 609 -13.51 9.70 -3.85
C SER A 609 -13.47 11.07 -3.17
N SER A 610 -13.77 11.12 -1.88
CA SER A 610 -13.93 12.35 -1.08
C SER A 610 -12.61 13.05 -0.75
N LEU A 611 -11.54 12.78 -1.50
CA LEU A 611 -10.20 13.35 -1.30
C LEU A 611 -9.97 14.73 -1.94
N THR A 612 -11.01 15.44 -2.41
CA THR A 612 -10.88 16.79 -3.01
C THR A 612 -11.73 17.88 -2.35
N ARG A 613 -11.94 17.86 -1.03
CA ARG A 613 -12.47 19.03 -0.30
C ARG A 613 -11.77 19.27 1.04
N ALA A 614 -10.56 19.83 0.96
CA ALA A 614 -10.04 20.76 1.97
C ALA A 614 -9.27 21.83 1.21
N GLY A 615 -9.96 22.92 0.90
CA GLY A 615 -9.48 24.01 0.05
C GLY A 615 -10.47 25.15 0.06
N HIS A 616 -10.80 25.65 1.25
CA HIS A 616 -11.20 27.03 1.52
C HIS A 616 -10.86 27.37 2.97
#